data_AF-A0A497QU54-F1
#
_entry.id   AF-A0A497QU54-F1
#
_cell.length_a   1.000
_cell.length_b   1.000
_cell.length_c   1.000
_cell.angle_alpha   90.00
_cell.angle_beta   90.00
_cell.angle_gamma   90.00
#
_symmetry.space_group_name_H-M   'P 1'
#
loop_
_entity.id
_entity.type
_entity.pdbx_description
1 polymer ?
#
loop_
_entity_poly.entity_id
_entity_poly.type
_entity_poly.pdbx_seq_one_letter_code
_entity_poly.pdbx_strand_id
1 'polypeptide(L)'
;MKKTILFVMPSCDKCIDIKRYFDEKNIPYKLYNIATIEGMDEFKRIYNKIKHRIKHNPDGSVCIPVVLFFDDKENFINAANSLDEVKRITEHASLRELNQG
;
A
#
# COMPACT_ATOMS: atom_id res chain seq x y z
N MET A 1 -4.02 4.33 -12.11
CA MET A 1 -3.59 4.39 -10.69
C MET A 1 -2.54 5.47 -10.56
N LYS A 2 -2.71 6.49 -9.71
CA LYS A 2 -1.84 7.68 -9.74
C LYS A 2 -1.00 7.88 -8.49
N LYS A 3 -1.46 7.40 -7.34
CA LYS A 3 -0.77 7.55 -6.06
C LYS A 3 -0.79 6.24 -5.29
N THR A 4 0.38 5.87 -4.78
CA THR A 4 0.58 4.68 -3.96
C THR A 4 1.24 5.10 -2.65
N ILE A 5 0.79 4.57 -1.53
CA ILE A 5 1.41 4.76 -0.22
C ILE A 5 1.77 3.40 0.36
N LEU A 6 3.01 3.24 0.81
CA LEU A 6 3.52 2.04 1.45
C LEU A 6 3.87 2.36 2.90
N PHE A 7 3.11 1.78 3.84
CA PHE A 7 3.42 1.80 5.26
C PHE A 7 4.21 0.56 5.66
N VAL A 8 5.33 0.78 6.33
CA VAL A 8 6.29 -0.25 6.73
C VAL A 8 6.66 -0.15 8.20
N MET A 9 7.31 -1.19 8.71
CA MET A 9 8.01 -1.18 10.00
C MET A 9 9.48 -1.58 9.80
N PRO A 10 10.37 -1.27 10.77
CA PRO A 10 11.73 -1.81 10.79
C PRO A 10 11.72 -3.35 10.76
N SER A 11 12.75 -3.95 10.17
CA SER A 11 12.95 -5.41 10.14
C SER A 11 11.76 -6.20 9.57
N CYS A 12 11.16 -5.69 8.50
CA CYS A 12 10.03 -6.32 7.81
C CYS A 12 10.46 -6.85 6.43
N ASP A 13 10.69 -8.15 6.31
CA ASP A 13 11.13 -8.78 5.05
C ASP A 13 10.11 -8.58 3.92
N LYS A 14 8.82 -8.77 4.21
CA LYS A 14 7.72 -8.53 3.26
C LYS A 14 7.72 -7.09 2.71
N CYS A 15 8.20 -6.13 3.49
CA CYS A 15 8.29 -4.74 3.08
C CYS A 15 9.41 -4.53 2.04
N ILE A 16 10.50 -5.31 2.13
CA ILE A 16 11.61 -5.28 1.16
C ILE A 16 11.12 -5.78 -0.20
N ASP A 17 10.39 -6.89 -0.22
CA ASP A 17 9.87 -7.49 -1.45
C ASP A 17 8.93 -6.54 -2.21
N ILE A 18 8.05 -5.83 -1.49
CA ILE A 18 7.12 -4.88 -2.12
C ILE A 18 7.86 -3.64 -2.65
N LYS A 19 8.85 -3.11 -1.91
CA LYS A 19 9.68 -1.98 -2.40
C LYS A 19 10.39 -2.36 -3.68
N ARG A 20 11.07 -3.51 -3.67
CA ARG A 20 11.78 -4.03 -4.82
C ARG A 20 10.86 -4.22 -6.02
N TYR A 21 9.66 -4.76 -5.82
CA TYR A 21 8.66 -4.87 -6.88
C TYR A 21 8.25 -3.51 -7.46
N PHE A 22 8.01 -2.50 -6.61
CA PHE A 22 7.69 -1.15 -7.08
C PHE A 22 8.85 -0.52 -7.85
N ASP A 23 10.07 -0.68 -7.38
CA ASP A 23 11.27 -0.16 -8.05
C ASP A 23 11.46 -0.86 -9.41
N GLU A 24 11.36 -2.19 -9.47
CA GLU A 24 11.46 -2.99 -10.72
C GLU A 24 10.39 -2.62 -11.76
N LYS A 25 9.19 -2.24 -11.29
CA LYS A 25 8.06 -1.86 -12.15
C LYS A 25 7.94 -0.36 -12.40
N ASN A 26 8.87 0.45 -11.88
CA ASN A 26 8.82 1.92 -11.93
C ASN A 26 7.49 2.49 -11.40
N ILE A 27 6.94 1.89 -10.34
CA ILE A 27 5.71 2.35 -9.70
C ILE A 27 6.08 3.37 -8.62
N PRO A 28 5.69 4.66 -8.76
CA PRO A 28 6.00 5.65 -7.74
C PRO A 28 5.17 5.39 -6.46
N TYR A 29 5.81 5.49 -5.30
CA TYR A 29 5.16 5.36 -4.01
C TYR A 29 5.72 6.33 -2.96
N LYS A 30 4.86 6.74 -2.03
CA LYS A 30 5.30 7.38 -0.77
C LYS A 30 5.56 6.29 0.26
N LEU A 31 6.68 6.40 0.97
CA LEU A 31 7.07 5.44 2.01
C LEU A 31 6.94 6.08 3.39
N TYR A 32 6.21 5.44 4.29
CA TYR A 32 6.10 5.86 5.69
C TYR A 32 6.46 4.71 6.63
N ASN A 33 7.40 4.96 7.54
CA ASN A 33 7.72 4.02 8.60
C ASN A 33 6.85 4.29 9.82
N ILE A 34 5.90 3.41 10.15
CA ILE A 34 4.97 3.61 11.26
C ILE A 34 5.62 3.49 12.65
N ALA A 35 6.88 3.09 12.73
CA ALA A 35 7.66 3.17 13.96
C ALA A 35 8.14 4.61 14.27
N THR A 36 8.01 5.53 13.32
CA THR A 36 8.34 6.96 13.51
C THR A 36 7.07 7.76 13.83
N ILE A 37 7.22 8.91 14.49
CA ILE A 37 6.10 9.81 14.79
C ILE A 37 5.40 10.24 13.50
N GLU A 38 6.16 10.70 12.51
CA GLU A 38 5.62 11.13 11.21
C GLU A 38 4.83 10.02 10.51
N GLY A 39 5.40 8.82 10.40
CA GLY A 39 4.73 7.71 9.73
C GLY A 39 3.49 7.24 10.48
N MET A 40 3.51 7.26 11.81
CA MET A 40 2.34 6.94 12.64
C MET A 40 1.24 7.99 12.50
N ASP A 41 1.58 9.27 12.45
CA ASP A 41 0.62 10.36 12.25
C ASP A 41 -0.06 10.24 10.89
N GLU A 42 0.70 10.00 9.82
CA GLU A 42 0.11 9.76 8.50
C GLU A 42 -0.76 8.51 8.44
N PHE A 43 -0.35 7.43 9.12
CA PHE A 43 -1.16 6.23 9.21
C PHE A 43 -2.49 6.51 9.92
N LYS A 44 -2.48 7.23 11.06
CA LYS A 44 -3.67 7.59 11.83
C LYS A 44 -4.65 8.46 11.05
N ARG A 45 -4.17 9.41 10.23
CA ARG A 45 -5.03 10.28 9.40
C ARG A 45 -5.96 9.49 8.49
N ILE A 46 -5.49 8.36 7.97
CA ILE A 46 -6.25 7.53 7.04
C ILE A 46 -6.84 6.26 7.67
N TYR A 47 -6.31 5.80 8.80
CA TYR A 47 -6.66 4.53 9.43
C TYR A 47 -8.17 4.27 9.53
N ASN A 48 -8.94 5.25 10.02
CA ASN A 48 -10.39 5.10 10.19
C ASN A 48 -11.13 4.82 8.87
N LYS A 49 -10.59 5.27 7.74
CA LYS A 49 -11.16 5.03 6.40
C LYS A 49 -10.81 3.64 5.85
N ILE A 50 -9.67 3.08 6.26
CA ILE A 50 -9.11 1.86 5.67
C ILE A 50 -9.12 0.66 6.61
N LYS A 51 -9.44 0.81 7.90
CA LYS A 51 -9.35 -0.27 8.89
C LYS A 51 -10.15 -1.51 8.53
N HIS A 52 -11.25 -1.39 7.77
CA HIS A 52 -12.05 -2.53 7.33
C HIS A 52 -11.54 -3.18 6.03
N ARG A 53 -10.48 -2.63 5.44
CA ARG A 53 -9.91 -3.03 4.14
C ARG A 53 -8.48 -3.57 4.26
N ILE A 54 -7.90 -3.52 5.46
CA ILE A 54 -6.55 -4.01 5.76
C ILE A 54 -6.64 -5.17 6.74
N LYS A 55 -5.65 -6.05 6.71
CA LYS A 55 -5.57 -7.21 7.60
C LYS A 55 -5.08 -6.81 8.99
N HIS A 56 -5.56 -7.55 9.98
CA HIS A 56 -5.12 -7.46 11.37
C HIS A 56 -4.60 -8.81 11.83
N ASN A 57 -3.60 -8.78 12.69
CA ASN A 57 -3.10 -9.94 13.41
C ASN A 57 -4.13 -10.40 14.46
N PRO A 58 -4.02 -11.62 15.01
CA PRO A 58 -4.93 -12.12 16.04
C PRO A 58 -5.02 -11.24 17.30
N ASP A 59 -3.97 -10.48 17.60
CA ASP A 59 -3.91 -9.53 18.72
C ASP A 59 -4.58 -8.17 18.42
N GLY A 60 -5.16 -8.00 17.22
CA GLY A 60 -5.80 -6.77 16.78
C GLY A 60 -4.83 -5.70 16.25
N SER A 61 -3.53 -5.95 16.23
CA SER A 61 -2.57 -5.07 15.56
C SER A 61 -2.69 -5.16 14.03
N VAL A 62 -2.27 -4.12 13.31
CA VAL A 62 -2.32 -4.11 11.85
C VAL A 62 -1.23 -4.99 11.26
N CYS A 63 -1.57 -5.82 10.26
CA CYS A 63 -0.57 -6.56 9.51
C CYS A 63 0.24 -5.60 8.63
N ILE A 64 1.56 -5.61 8.78
CA ILE A 64 2.50 -4.83 7.95
C ILE A 64 3.16 -5.76 6.92
N PRO A 65 3.44 -5.29 5.69
CA PRO A 65 3.18 -3.95 5.14
C PRO A 65 1.70 -3.63 4.93
N VAL A 66 1.37 -2.34 4.80
CA VAL A 66 0.08 -1.86 4.28
C VAL A 66 0.37 -1.00 3.05
N VAL A 67 -0.19 -1.39 1.91
CA VAL A 67 -0.14 -0.62 0.67
C VAL A 67 -1.51 -0.03 0.41
N LEU A 68 -1.58 1.26 0.10
CA LEU A 68 -2.79 1.95 -0.30
C LEU A 68 -2.66 2.44 -1.73
N PHE A 69 -3.69 2.22 -2.53
CA PHE A 69 -3.76 2.62 -3.92
C PHE A 69 -4.86 3.66 -4.12
N PHE A 70 -4.53 4.73 -4.84
CA PHE A 70 -5.44 5.84 -5.12
C PHE A 70 -5.54 6.12 -6.62
N ASP A 71 -6.70 6.64 -7.02
CA ASP A 71 -6.94 7.10 -8.39
C ASP A 71 -6.30 8.49 -8.62
N ASP A 72 -6.52 9.03 -9.80
CA ASP A 72 -6.09 10.36 -10.24
C ASP A 72 -6.76 11.51 -9.48
N LYS A 73 -7.90 11.25 -8.84
CA LYS A 73 -8.66 12.20 -8.01
C LYS A 73 -8.38 12.03 -6.52
N GLU A 74 -7.32 11.28 -6.18
CA GLU A 74 -6.94 10.91 -4.81
C GLU A 74 -8.01 10.13 -4.03
N ASN A 75 -8.96 9.47 -4.70
CA ASN A 75 -9.88 8.57 -4.04
C ASN A 75 -9.18 7.24 -3.73
N PHE A 76 -9.45 6.70 -2.54
CA PHE A 76 -8.98 5.39 -2.15
C PHE A 76 -9.63 4.30 -3.03
N ILE A 77 -8.82 3.54 -3.75
CA ILE A 77 -9.27 2.43 -4.60
C ILE A 77 -9.20 1.12 -3.83
N ASN A 78 -8.04 0.80 -3.26
CA ASN A 78 -7.78 -0.52 -2.69
C ASN A 78 -6.61 -0.50 -1.68
N ALA A 79 -6.51 -1.57 -0.90
CA ALA A 79 -5.38 -1.83 -0.01
C ALA A 79 -4.85 -3.27 -0.16
N ALA A 80 -3.58 -3.47 0.20
CA ALA A 80 -2.92 -4.77 0.18
C ALA A 80 -1.97 -4.92 1.37
N ASN A 81 -1.79 -6.16 1.83
CA ASN A 81 -0.86 -6.51 2.92
C ASN A 81 0.19 -7.56 2.51
N SER A 82 0.19 -8.01 1.26
CA SER A 82 1.18 -8.94 0.71
C SER A 82 1.61 -8.58 -0.71
N LEU A 83 2.76 -9.09 -1.13
CA LEU A 83 3.27 -8.93 -2.49
C LEU A 83 2.28 -9.46 -3.54
N ASP A 84 1.66 -10.61 -3.30
CA ASP A 84 0.71 -11.20 -4.26
C ASP A 84 -0.54 -10.34 -4.45
N GLU A 85 -1.03 -9.71 -3.38
CA GLU A 85 -2.15 -8.76 -3.46
C GLU A 85 -1.74 -7.51 -4.24
N VAL A 86 -0.54 -6.99 -3.99
CA VAL A 86 0.02 -5.85 -4.73
C VAL A 86 0.11 -6.17 -6.22
N LYS A 87 0.71 -7.31 -6.60
CA LYS A 87 0.85 -7.74 -7.99
C LYS A 87 -0.50 -7.79 -8.69
N ARG A 88 -1.48 -8.51 -8.11
CA ARG A 88 -2.84 -8.59 -8.66
C ARG A 88 -3.45 -7.21 -8.91
N ILE A 89 -3.39 -6.31 -7.92
CA ILE A 89 -4.00 -4.98 -8.05
C ILE A 89 -3.31 -4.16 -9.16
N THR A 90 -1.97 -4.14 -9.16
CA THR A 90 -1.21 -3.34 -10.12
C THR A 90 -1.33 -3.86 -11.55
N GLU A 91 -1.32 -5.18 -11.76
CA GLU A 91 -1.53 -5.81 -13.06
C GLU A 91 -2.94 -5.54 -13.62
N HIS A 92 -3.97 -5.66 -12.79
CA HIS A 92 -5.34 -5.31 -13.18
C HIS A 92 -5.50 -3.82 -13.53
N ALA A 93 -4.80 -2.93 -12.82
CA ALA A 93 -4.83 -1.51 -13.12
C ALA A 93 -4.18 -1.21 -14.48
N SER A 94 -3.01 -1.79 -14.76
CA SER A 94 -2.31 -1.64 -16.05
C SER A 94 -3.15 -2.14 -17.23
N LEU A 95 -3.84 -3.28 -17.08
CA LEU A 95 -4.74 -3.80 -18.12
C LEU A 95 -5.91 -2.87 -18.42
N ARG A 96 -6.46 -2.18 -17.41
CA ARG A 96 -7.54 -1.21 -17.60
C ARG A 96 -7.06 0.03 -18.35
N GLU A 97 -5.86 0.51 -18.05
CA GLU A 97 -5.27 1.66 -18.74
C GLU A 97 -4.97 1.35 -20.21
N LEU A 98 -4.49 0.14 -20.53
CA LEU A 98 -4.25 -0.30 -21.91
C LEU A 98 -5.53 -0.44 -22.74
N ASN A 99 -6.64 -0.86 -22.13
CA ASN A 99 -7.93 -1.05 -22.84
C ASN A 99 -8.75 0.25 -23.00
N GLN A 100 -8.27 1.37 -22.46
CA GLN A 100 -8.92 2.68 -22.55
C GLN A 100 -8.21 3.66 -23.50
N GLY A 101 -7.07 3.23 -24.10
CA GLY A 101 -6.36 3.95 -25.15
C GLY A 101 -6.67 3.39 -26.52
#